data_AF-A0A9Q6HPP6-F1
#
_entry.id   AF-A0A9Q6HPP6-F1
#
_cell.length_a   1.000
_cell.length_b   1.000
_cell.length_c   1.000
_cell.angle_alpha   90.00
_cell.angle_beta   90.00
_cell.angle_gamma   90.00
#
_symmetry.space_group_name_H-M   'P 1'
#
loop_
_entity.id
_entity.type
_entity.pdbx_description
1 polymer ?
#
loop_
_entity_poly.entity_id
_entity_poly.type
_entity_poly.pdbx_seq_one_letter_code
_entity_poly.pdbx_strand_id
1 'polypeptide(L)'
;MTRVLILGANGEISKAAINSFLENTSYTLRLFLRDANRLPDYASDRIRVREGDATNYEDVYNAMDDVDIVLASLSGDLDKEAVTIVKAMQEKRVKRLIFVTSLGIYNEVPGKFGEWVEQHTREYAPVYKKAADIIENSGLDYTIFRPAWLTDTNEIDYEITQKDEAFKGTEVSRKSVAAVAVNIAKNPALHLKENIGINKPNTDFDKPRWK
;
A
#
# COMPACT_ATOMS: atom_id res chain seq x y z
N MET A 1 15.04 -12.62 -11.81
CA MET A 1 13.57 -12.54 -11.80
C MET A 1 13.19 -11.79 -10.53
N THR A 2 12.43 -10.71 -10.63
CA THR A 2 12.09 -9.87 -9.46
C THR A 2 11.16 -10.61 -8.50
N ARG A 3 11.43 -10.50 -7.21
CA ARG A 3 10.68 -11.13 -6.12
C ARG A 3 9.99 -10.04 -5.29
N VAL A 4 8.66 -10.07 -5.29
CA VAL A 4 7.84 -9.09 -4.58
C VAL A 4 7.23 -9.74 -3.35
N LEU A 5 7.53 -9.20 -2.17
CA LEU A 5 6.86 -9.54 -0.92
C LEU A 5 5.62 -8.67 -0.76
N ILE A 6 4.46 -9.29 -0.54
CA ILE A 6 3.20 -8.62 -0.28
C ILE A 6 2.80 -8.91 1.17
N LEU A 7 2.97 -7.91 2.03
CA LEU A 7 2.53 -7.95 3.43
C LEU A 7 1.06 -7.54 3.49
N GLY A 8 0.22 -8.38 4.11
CA GLY A 8 -1.23 -8.21 4.08
C GLY A 8 -1.84 -8.78 2.79
N ALA A 9 -1.40 -9.97 2.38
CA ALA A 9 -1.76 -10.55 1.08
C ALA A 9 -3.27 -10.77 0.85
N ASN A 10 -4.08 -10.84 1.92
CA ASN A 10 -5.54 -10.95 1.81
C ASN A 10 -6.28 -9.59 1.73
N GLY A 11 -5.56 -8.46 1.79
CA GLY A 11 -6.17 -7.14 1.59
C GLY A 11 -6.68 -6.96 0.15
N GLU A 12 -7.72 -6.16 -0.04
CA GLU A 12 -8.35 -6.03 -1.36
C GLU A 12 -7.44 -5.33 -2.40
N ILE A 13 -6.61 -4.37 -1.98
CA ILE A 13 -5.55 -3.81 -2.83
C ILE A 13 -4.50 -4.88 -3.15
N SER A 14 -4.09 -5.67 -2.16
CA SER A 14 -3.13 -6.77 -2.33
C SER A 14 -3.62 -7.80 -3.34
N LYS A 15 -4.89 -8.23 -3.28
CA LYS A 15 -5.50 -9.15 -4.25
C LYS A 15 -5.47 -8.59 -5.67
N ALA A 16 -5.85 -7.32 -5.84
CA ALA A 16 -5.77 -6.64 -7.13
C ALA A 16 -4.32 -6.56 -7.66
N ALA A 17 -3.35 -6.30 -6.78
CA ALA A 17 -1.94 -6.28 -7.12
C ALA A 17 -1.40 -7.67 -7.47
N ILE A 18 -1.77 -8.72 -6.72
CA ILE A 18 -1.39 -10.11 -7.00
C ILE A 18 -1.84 -10.50 -8.41
N ASN A 19 -3.11 -10.30 -8.74
CA ASN A 19 -3.64 -10.60 -10.07
C ASN A 19 -2.89 -9.81 -11.16
N SER A 20 -2.68 -8.50 -10.95
CA SER A 20 -1.97 -7.66 -11.91
C SER A 20 -0.51 -8.08 -12.11
N PHE A 21 0.20 -8.49 -11.06
CA PHE A 21 1.55 -9.05 -11.16
C PHE A 21 1.56 -10.36 -11.93
N LEU A 22 0.62 -11.26 -11.65
CA LEU A 22 0.53 -12.54 -12.34
C LEU A 22 0.24 -12.35 -13.84
N GLU A 23 -0.68 -11.45 -14.20
CA GLU A 23 -1.08 -11.22 -15.58
C GLU A 23 -0.02 -10.44 -16.38
N ASN A 24 0.61 -9.44 -15.77
CA ASN A 24 1.37 -8.41 -16.50
C ASN A 24 2.88 -8.43 -16.26
N THR A 25 3.40 -9.44 -15.56
CA THR A 25 4.83 -9.60 -15.27
C THR A 25 5.24 -11.06 -15.21
N SER A 26 6.56 -11.29 -15.30
CA SER A 26 7.19 -12.56 -14.93
C SER A 26 7.75 -12.50 -13.50
N TYR A 27 7.13 -11.79 -12.56
CA TYR A 27 7.63 -11.70 -11.19
C TYR A 27 7.15 -12.90 -10.37
N THR A 28 7.91 -13.24 -9.33
CA THR A 28 7.47 -14.21 -8.32
C THR A 28 7.01 -13.49 -7.06
N LEU A 29 5.95 -13.99 -6.43
CA LEU A 29 5.31 -13.35 -5.30
C LEU A 29 5.59 -14.14 -4.02
N ARG A 30 5.86 -13.42 -2.93
CA ARG A 30 5.87 -13.92 -1.56
C ARG A 30 4.65 -13.31 -0.87
N LEU A 31 3.67 -14.13 -0.54
CA LEU A 31 2.43 -13.68 0.07
C LEU A 31 2.54 -13.89 1.58
N PHE A 32 2.39 -12.80 2.35
CA PHE A 32 2.50 -12.83 3.80
C PHE A 32 1.19 -12.33 4.43
N LEU A 33 0.64 -13.14 5.34
CA LEU A 33 -0.64 -12.88 6.02
C LEU A 33 -0.78 -13.76 7.26
N ARG A 34 -1.72 -13.45 8.14
CA ARG A 34 -1.93 -14.20 9.39
C ARG A 34 -2.55 -15.59 9.21
N ASP A 35 -3.35 -15.78 8.16
CA ASP A 35 -4.08 -17.04 7.90
C ASP A 35 -4.17 -17.26 6.39
N ALA A 36 -3.41 -18.24 5.90
CA ALA A 36 -3.28 -18.58 4.50
C ALA A 36 -4.58 -19.14 3.90
N ASN A 37 -5.47 -19.72 4.72
CA ASN A 37 -6.75 -20.27 4.25
C ASN A 37 -7.68 -19.20 3.68
N ARG A 38 -7.41 -17.92 3.96
CA ARG A 38 -8.18 -16.78 3.44
C ARG A 38 -7.82 -16.42 2.01
N LEU A 39 -6.71 -16.93 1.48
CA LEU A 39 -6.31 -16.68 0.10
C LEU A 39 -7.09 -17.60 -0.86
N PRO A 40 -7.53 -17.09 -2.02
CA PRO A 40 -7.95 -17.96 -3.09
C PRO A 40 -6.75 -18.76 -3.63
N ASP A 41 -7.02 -19.91 -4.24
CA ASP A 41 -6.01 -20.59 -5.05
C ASP A 41 -5.78 -19.80 -6.34
N TYR A 42 -4.59 -19.22 -6.46
CA TYR A 42 -4.18 -18.48 -7.65
C TYR A 42 -3.65 -19.38 -8.77
N ALA A 43 -3.58 -20.70 -8.56
CA ALA A 43 -3.14 -21.70 -9.54
C ALA A 43 -1.84 -21.33 -10.28
N SER A 44 -0.84 -20.83 -9.54
CA SER A 44 0.41 -20.29 -10.08
C SER A 44 1.62 -20.79 -9.31
N ASP A 45 2.61 -21.33 -10.02
CA ASP A 45 3.89 -21.79 -9.49
C ASP A 45 4.82 -20.64 -9.05
N ARG A 46 4.45 -19.40 -9.37
CA ARG A 46 5.20 -18.18 -9.01
C ARG A 46 4.88 -17.66 -7.62
N ILE A 47 3.93 -18.25 -6.91
CA ILE A 47 3.52 -17.84 -5.56
C ILE A 47 4.16 -18.73 -4.49
N ARG A 48 4.65 -18.11 -3.43
CA ARG A 48 4.94 -18.79 -2.16
C ARG A 48 4.22 -18.06 -1.04
N VAL A 49 3.53 -18.80 -0.18
CA VAL A 49 2.78 -18.25 0.95
C VAL A 49 3.56 -18.49 2.24
N ARG A 50 3.54 -17.50 3.13
CA ARG A 50 4.07 -17.59 4.48
C ARG A 50 3.08 -17.00 5.47
N GLU A 51 2.75 -17.75 6.51
CA GLU A 51 1.97 -17.22 7.61
C GLU A 51 2.86 -16.44 8.59
N GLY A 52 2.32 -15.35 9.13
CA GLY A 52 2.98 -14.55 10.16
C GLY A 52 2.23 -13.25 10.49
N ASP A 53 2.65 -12.60 11.57
CA ASP A 53 2.11 -11.30 11.98
C ASP A 53 3.08 -10.17 11.62
N ALA A 54 2.58 -9.13 10.95
CA ALA A 54 3.40 -7.97 10.59
C ALA A 54 3.86 -7.17 11.81
N THR A 55 3.22 -7.32 12.98
CA THR A 55 3.68 -6.75 14.26
C THR A 55 4.78 -7.56 14.93
N ASN A 56 5.07 -8.78 14.45
CA ASN A 56 6.15 -9.62 14.94
C ASN A 56 7.41 -9.43 14.08
N TYR A 57 8.49 -8.99 14.72
CA TYR A 57 9.75 -8.74 14.03
C TYR A 57 10.33 -9.99 13.36
N GLU A 58 10.34 -11.14 14.03
CA GLU A 58 10.94 -12.37 13.49
C GLU A 58 10.15 -12.89 12.29
N ASP A 59 8.82 -12.79 12.33
CA ASP A 59 7.98 -13.19 11.19
C ASP A 59 8.30 -12.35 9.95
N VAL A 60 8.36 -11.02 10.12
CA VAL A 60 8.69 -10.09 9.03
C VAL A 60 10.13 -10.28 8.57
N TYR A 61 11.10 -10.39 9.48
CA TYR A 61 12.52 -10.61 9.18
C TYR A 61 12.72 -11.84 8.28
N ASN A 62 12.10 -12.96 8.64
CA ASN A 62 12.22 -14.18 7.85
C ASN A 62 11.42 -14.11 6.54
N ALA A 63 10.38 -13.28 6.43
CA ALA A 63 9.64 -13.08 5.19
C ALA A 63 10.43 -12.27 4.14
N MET A 64 11.46 -11.53 4.55
CA MET A 64 12.33 -10.72 3.69
C MET A 64 13.39 -11.54 2.93
N ASP A 65 13.50 -12.84 3.18
CA ASP A 65 14.44 -13.70 2.46
C ASP A 65 14.08 -13.79 0.96
N ASP A 66 15.09 -13.57 0.11
CA ASP A 66 14.93 -13.54 -1.35
C ASP A 66 13.87 -12.52 -1.83
N VAL A 67 13.87 -11.32 -1.26
CA VAL A 67 12.95 -10.23 -1.62
C VAL A 67 13.70 -9.06 -2.25
N ASP A 68 13.18 -8.54 -3.37
CA ASP A 68 13.71 -7.35 -4.03
C ASP A 68 12.87 -6.11 -3.72
N ILE A 69 11.55 -6.28 -3.62
CA ILE A 69 10.57 -5.20 -3.41
C ILE A 69 9.52 -5.64 -2.38
N VAL A 70 9.16 -4.75 -1.47
CA VAL A 70 8.08 -4.97 -0.50
C VAL A 70 6.89 -4.08 -0.86
N LEU A 71 5.70 -4.67 -1.00
CA LEU A 71 4.41 -3.99 -1.00
C LEU A 71 3.72 -4.30 0.33
N ALA A 72 3.52 -3.27 1.16
CA ALA A 72 2.80 -3.38 2.41
C ALA A 72 1.44 -2.68 2.28
N SER A 73 0.37 -3.48 2.30
CA SER A 73 -1.02 -3.00 2.32
C SER A 73 -1.71 -3.64 3.52
N LEU A 74 -1.46 -3.05 4.69
CA LEU A 74 -1.86 -3.57 6.00
C LEU A 74 -2.96 -2.69 6.64
N SER A 75 -3.48 -3.13 7.78
CA SER A 75 -4.51 -2.42 8.54
C SER A 75 -4.39 -2.79 10.02
N GLY A 76 -4.74 -1.87 10.92
CA GLY A 76 -4.67 -2.09 12.36
C GLY A 76 -3.53 -1.29 12.98
N ASP A 77 -2.59 -1.98 13.64
CA ASP A 77 -1.45 -1.39 14.35
C ASP A 77 -0.32 -0.95 13.40
N LEU A 78 -0.67 -0.11 12.41
CA LEU A 78 0.20 0.22 11.27
C LEU A 78 1.52 0.88 11.69
N ASP A 79 1.55 1.59 12.82
CA ASP A 79 2.77 2.18 13.37
C ASP A 79 3.74 1.12 13.89
N LYS A 80 3.24 0.07 14.56
CA LYS A 80 4.06 -1.08 15.00
C LYS A 80 4.56 -1.89 13.81
N GLU A 81 3.70 -2.10 12.82
CA GLU A 81 4.05 -2.78 11.57
C GLU A 81 5.12 -1.99 10.79
N ALA A 82 5.03 -0.67 10.74
CA ALA A 82 6.07 0.16 10.13
C ALA A 82 7.44 -0.02 10.82
N VAL A 83 7.47 -0.10 12.16
CA VAL A 83 8.72 -0.34 12.91
C VAL A 83 9.35 -1.68 12.54
N THR A 84 8.57 -2.76 12.56
CA THR A 84 9.07 -4.11 12.25
C THR A 84 9.53 -4.23 10.81
N ILE A 85 8.77 -3.68 9.86
CA ILE A 85 9.09 -3.66 8.43
C ILE A 85 10.39 -2.91 8.18
N VAL A 86 10.50 -1.67 8.68
CA VAL A 86 11.71 -0.85 8.49
C VAL A 86 12.94 -1.56 9.04
N LYS A 87 12.86 -2.08 10.27
CA LYS A 87 13.98 -2.79 10.90
C LYS A 87 14.39 -4.03 10.09
N ALA A 88 13.44 -4.87 9.71
CA ALA A 88 13.69 -6.09 8.96
C ALA A 88 14.30 -5.80 7.58
N MET A 89 13.76 -4.81 6.86
CA MET A 89 14.25 -4.39 5.55
C MET A 89 15.70 -3.87 5.64
N GLN A 90 16.02 -3.04 6.63
CA GLN A 90 17.38 -2.53 6.84
C GLN A 90 18.39 -3.65 7.12
N GLU A 91 18.07 -4.59 8.03
CA GLU A 91 18.97 -5.70 8.37
C GLU A 91 19.15 -6.68 7.20
N LYS A 92 18.10 -6.94 6.42
CA LYS A 92 18.15 -7.79 5.22
C LYS A 92 18.62 -7.06 3.97
N ARG A 93 18.90 -5.76 4.07
CA ARG A 93 19.34 -4.87 2.97
C ARG A 93 18.35 -4.81 1.79
N VAL A 94 17.06 -5.02 2.06
CA VAL A 94 15.97 -4.81 1.10
C VAL A 94 15.60 -3.33 1.14
N LYS A 95 15.71 -2.62 0.01
CA LYS A 95 15.58 -1.15 0.01
C LYS A 95 14.22 -0.64 -0.45
N ARG A 96 13.61 -1.29 -1.43
CA ARG A 96 12.41 -0.75 -2.12
C ARG A 96 11.14 -1.11 -1.35
N LEU A 97 10.48 -0.11 -0.80
CA LEU A 97 9.22 -0.23 -0.07
C LEU A 97 8.10 0.55 -0.78
N ILE A 98 6.96 -0.09 -1.02
CA ILE A 98 5.69 0.56 -1.35
C ILE A 98 4.78 0.34 -0.14
N PHE A 99 4.32 1.42 0.50
CA PHE A 99 3.56 1.34 1.74
C PHE A 99 2.23 2.09 1.63
N VAL A 100 1.13 1.38 1.81
CA VAL A 100 -0.22 1.96 1.71
C VAL A 100 -0.66 2.47 3.07
N THR A 101 -1.03 3.75 3.12
CA THR A 101 -1.68 4.42 4.25
C THR A 101 -3.09 4.86 3.84
N SER A 102 -3.50 6.08 4.20
CA SER A 102 -4.82 6.64 3.97
C SER A 102 -4.69 8.12 3.63
N LEU A 103 -5.59 8.64 2.79
CA LEU A 103 -5.81 10.08 2.69
C LEU A 103 -6.17 10.71 4.05
N GLY A 104 -5.90 12.01 4.18
CA GLY A 104 -6.36 12.84 5.30
C GLY A 104 -5.46 12.80 6.54
N ILE A 105 -4.37 12.01 6.51
CA ILE A 105 -3.43 11.89 7.64
C ILE A 105 -2.55 13.14 7.83
N TYR A 106 -2.58 14.10 6.88
CA TYR A 106 -1.88 15.37 6.91
C TYR A 106 -2.80 16.59 6.75
N ASN A 107 -4.13 16.43 6.91
CA ASN A 107 -5.13 17.48 6.68
C ASN A 107 -5.08 18.08 5.25
N GLU A 108 -4.74 17.25 4.27
CA GLU A 108 -4.50 17.63 2.88
C GLU A 108 -5.75 17.59 1.98
N VAL A 109 -6.90 17.21 2.57
CA VAL A 109 -8.17 17.05 1.85
C VAL A 109 -9.03 18.29 2.13
N PRO A 110 -9.29 19.15 1.14
CA PRO A 110 -10.02 20.38 1.36
C PRO A 110 -11.55 20.18 1.39
N GLY A 111 -12.26 21.19 1.88
CA GLY A 111 -13.72 21.31 1.78
C GLY A 111 -14.49 20.27 2.59
N LYS A 112 -15.77 20.10 2.24
CA LYS A 112 -16.70 19.19 2.95
C LYS A 112 -16.25 17.73 2.90
N PHE A 113 -15.55 17.34 1.83
CA PHE A 113 -14.98 16.01 1.76
C PHE A 113 -13.88 15.82 2.82
N GLY A 114 -13.05 16.84 3.05
CA GLY A 114 -12.07 16.83 4.14
C GLY A 114 -12.71 16.65 5.51
N GLU A 115 -13.78 17.40 5.80
CA GLU A 115 -14.55 17.27 7.04
C GLU A 115 -15.15 15.85 7.19
N TRP A 116 -15.69 15.31 6.09
CA TRP A 116 -16.22 13.96 6.05
C TRP A 116 -15.13 12.91 6.28
N VAL A 117 -13.96 13.04 5.62
CA VAL A 117 -12.80 12.16 5.83
C VAL A 117 -12.36 12.20 7.29
N GLU A 118 -12.20 13.38 7.87
CA GLU A 118 -11.80 13.52 9.28
C GLU A 118 -12.77 12.78 10.21
N GLN A 119 -14.08 12.92 10.00
CA GLN A 119 -15.10 12.24 10.79
C GLN A 119 -15.01 10.70 10.68
N HIS A 120 -14.64 10.17 9.52
CA HIS A 120 -14.60 8.72 9.26
C HIS A 120 -13.23 8.08 9.52
N THR A 121 -12.18 8.89 9.70
CA THR A 121 -10.81 8.39 9.90
C THR A 121 -10.17 8.77 11.22
N ARG A 122 -10.82 9.64 12.02
CA ARG A 122 -10.29 10.21 13.27
C ARG A 122 -9.60 9.21 14.20
N GLU A 123 -10.18 8.02 14.37
CA GLU A 123 -9.66 7.02 15.31
C GLU A 123 -8.33 6.41 14.88
N TYR A 124 -8.09 6.23 13.58
CA TYR A 124 -6.90 5.57 13.06
C TYR A 124 -5.91 6.52 12.36
N ALA A 125 -6.34 7.73 11.98
CA ALA A 125 -5.47 8.71 11.32
C ALA A 125 -4.16 8.99 12.09
N PRO A 126 -4.13 9.11 13.44
CA PRO A 126 -2.88 9.29 14.18
C PRO A 126 -1.90 8.11 14.03
N VAL A 127 -2.41 6.87 14.02
CA VAL A 127 -1.60 5.65 13.85
C VAL A 127 -1.01 5.61 12.44
N TYR A 128 -1.81 5.94 11.43
CA TYR A 128 -1.38 5.94 10.03
C TYR A 128 -0.37 7.05 9.75
N LYS A 129 -0.59 8.25 10.32
CA LYS A 129 0.39 9.35 10.26
C LYS A 129 1.71 8.93 10.90
N LYS A 130 1.68 8.31 12.09
CA LYS A 130 2.89 7.84 12.77
C LYS A 130 3.64 6.77 11.96
N ALA A 131 2.92 5.85 11.31
CA ALA A 131 3.50 4.86 10.40
C ALA A 131 4.20 5.54 9.21
N ALA A 132 3.56 6.51 8.58
CA ALA A 132 4.15 7.30 7.50
C ALA A 132 5.41 8.03 7.96
N ASP A 133 5.36 8.71 9.12
CA ASP A 133 6.50 9.44 9.68
C ASP A 133 7.68 8.47 9.99
N ILE A 134 7.43 7.26 10.47
CA ILE A 134 8.48 6.23 10.68
C ILE A 134 9.16 5.86 9.35
N ILE A 135 8.38 5.67 8.29
CA ILE A 135 8.89 5.26 6.97
C ILE A 135 9.66 6.40 6.32
N GLU A 136 9.16 7.64 6.39
CA GLU A 136 9.85 8.80 5.83
C GLU A 136 11.24 9.01 6.46
N ASN A 137 11.37 8.69 7.76
CA ASN A 137 12.63 8.79 8.51
C ASN A 137 13.51 7.52 8.44
N SER A 138 13.10 6.49 7.71
CA SER A 138 13.80 5.18 7.69
C SER A 138 15.06 5.12 6.83
N GLY A 139 15.22 6.05 5.89
CA GLY A 139 16.27 5.99 4.87
C GLY A 139 16.06 4.94 3.78
N LEU A 140 14.93 4.22 3.77
CA LEU A 140 14.56 3.29 2.70
C LEU A 140 14.23 4.03 1.39
N ASP A 141 14.25 3.29 0.29
CA ASP A 141 13.75 3.73 -1.00
C ASP A 141 12.23 3.52 -1.02
N TYR A 142 11.52 4.32 -0.22
CA TYR A 142 10.07 4.19 -0.02
C TYR A 142 9.25 4.90 -1.09
N THR A 143 8.01 4.47 -1.25
CA THR A 143 6.91 5.28 -1.78
C THR A 143 5.71 5.04 -0.88
N ILE A 144 5.17 6.10 -0.29
CA ILE A 144 3.96 6.02 0.53
C ILE A 144 2.76 6.32 -0.37
N PHE A 145 1.73 5.49 -0.31
CA PHE A 145 0.46 5.72 -1.00
C PHE A 145 -0.58 6.21 -0.01
N ARG A 146 -1.16 7.37 -0.28
CA ARG A 146 -2.38 7.87 0.34
C ARG A 146 -3.52 7.73 -0.68
N PRO A 147 -4.14 6.56 -0.80
CA PRO A 147 -5.27 6.42 -1.72
C PRO A 147 -6.44 7.28 -1.22
N ALA A 148 -7.18 7.86 -2.16
CA ALA A 148 -8.50 8.41 -1.90
C ALA A 148 -9.48 7.30 -1.50
N TRP A 149 -10.76 7.63 -1.34
CA TRP A 149 -11.72 6.64 -0.86
C TRP A 149 -11.84 5.43 -1.80
N LEU A 150 -11.61 4.23 -1.28
CA LEU A 150 -11.46 3.03 -2.12
C LEU A 150 -12.80 2.52 -2.65
N THR A 151 -12.85 2.20 -3.94
CA THR A 151 -13.98 1.53 -4.61
C THR A 151 -13.57 0.21 -5.25
N ASP A 152 -14.57 -0.63 -5.55
CA ASP A 152 -14.40 -1.90 -6.27
C ASP A 152 -14.71 -1.78 -7.77
N THR A 153 -14.76 -0.54 -8.30
CA THR A 153 -14.98 -0.32 -9.73
C THR A 153 -13.86 -0.97 -10.55
N ASN A 154 -14.22 -1.77 -11.54
CA ASN A 154 -13.26 -2.47 -12.40
C ASN A 154 -12.67 -1.54 -13.47
N GLU A 155 -11.89 -0.55 -13.04
CA GLU A 155 -11.24 0.44 -13.90
C GLU A 155 -9.81 0.72 -13.43
N ILE A 156 -8.97 1.19 -14.34
CA ILE A 156 -7.68 1.81 -14.02
C ILE A 156 -7.78 3.25 -14.51
N ASP A 157 -8.15 4.13 -13.59
CA ASP A 157 -8.28 5.56 -13.78
C ASP A 157 -7.82 6.26 -12.49
N TYR A 158 -6.71 7.00 -12.58
CA TYR A 158 -6.10 7.68 -11.45
C TYR A 158 -5.25 8.87 -11.91
N GLU A 159 -5.09 9.83 -11.01
CA GLU A 159 -4.05 10.84 -11.01
C GLU A 159 -3.29 10.81 -9.68
N ILE A 160 -2.14 11.48 -9.65
CA ILE A 160 -1.26 11.54 -8.49
C ILE A 160 -1.20 12.99 -7.98
N THR A 161 -1.24 13.14 -6.66
CA THR A 161 -0.90 14.39 -5.97
C THR A 161 0.31 14.20 -5.08
N GLN A 162 1.11 15.24 -4.89
CA GLN A 162 2.25 15.21 -3.98
C GLN A 162 1.84 15.45 -2.52
N LYS A 163 2.78 15.30 -1.58
CA LYS A 163 2.51 15.44 -0.13
C LYS A 163 1.99 16.82 0.26
N ASP A 164 2.54 17.83 -0.37
CA ASP A 164 2.25 19.25 -0.16
C ASP A 164 1.14 19.79 -1.09
N GLU A 165 0.55 18.94 -1.92
CA GLU A 165 -0.59 19.28 -2.77
C GLU A 165 -1.92 18.87 -2.13
N ALA A 166 -2.95 19.67 -2.37
CA ALA A 166 -4.32 19.30 -2.02
C ALA A 166 -4.79 18.10 -2.85
N PHE A 167 -5.54 17.19 -2.23
CA PHE A 167 -6.24 16.13 -2.97
C PHE A 167 -7.24 16.72 -3.97
N LYS A 168 -7.31 16.09 -5.16
CA LYS A 168 -8.16 16.53 -6.27
C LYS A 168 -9.43 15.70 -6.46
N GLY A 169 -9.54 14.54 -5.82
CA GLY A 169 -10.66 13.63 -6.00
C GLY A 169 -11.03 12.87 -4.75
N THR A 170 -12.29 12.44 -4.67
CA THR A 170 -12.86 11.81 -3.48
C THR A 170 -12.65 10.32 -3.42
N GLU A 171 -12.47 9.66 -4.57
CA GLU A 171 -12.51 8.20 -4.67
C GLU A 171 -11.46 7.67 -5.64
N VAL A 172 -11.12 6.39 -5.52
CA VAL A 172 -10.23 5.68 -6.44
C VAL A 172 -10.48 4.18 -6.38
N SER A 173 -10.38 3.48 -7.53
CA SER A 173 -10.52 2.03 -7.52
C SER A 173 -9.31 1.35 -6.89
N ARG A 174 -9.53 0.24 -6.18
CA ARG A 174 -8.44 -0.62 -5.68
C ARG A 174 -7.53 -1.12 -6.81
N LYS A 175 -8.11 -1.32 -8.00
CA LYS A 175 -7.39 -1.72 -9.21
C LYS A 175 -6.45 -0.62 -9.72
N SER A 176 -6.83 0.66 -9.64
CA SER A 176 -5.94 1.79 -9.92
C SER A 176 -4.76 1.83 -8.95
N VAL A 177 -5.00 1.71 -7.64
CA VAL A 177 -3.93 1.70 -6.63
C VAL A 177 -2.95 0.55 -6.85
N ALA A 178 -3.47 -0.65 -7.14
CA ALA A 178 -2.67 -1.81 -7.51
C ALA A 178 -1.85 -1.58 -8.79
N ALA A 179 -2.41 -0.91 -9.81
CA ALA A 179 -1.70 -0.59 -11.04
C ALA A 179 -0.50 0.34 -10.79
N VAL A 180 -0.64 1.34 -9.90
CA VAL A 180 0.48 2.20 -9.48
C VAL A 180 1.58 1.35 -8.82
N ALA A 181 1.23 0.44 -7.90
CA ALA A 181 2.22 -0.43 -7.26
C ALA A 181 2.99 -1.31 -8.27
N VAL A 182 2.27 -1.92 -9.24
CA VAL A 182 2.90 -2.75 -10.27
C VAL A 182 3.79 -1.91 -11.20
N ASN A 183 3.38 -0.70 -11.57
CA ASN A 183 4.19 0.20 -12.38
C ASN A 183 5.48 0.62 -11.66
N ILE A 184 5.40 0.94 -10.38
CA ILE A 184 6.58 1.19 -9.55
C ILE A 184 7.47 -0.06 -9.46
N ALA A 185 6.88 -1.25 -9.29
CA ALA A 185 7.68 -2.47 -9.23
C ALA A 185 8.40 -2.78 -10.57
N LYS A 186 7.78 -2.42 -11.70
CA LYS A 186 8.40 -2.51 -13.05
C LYS A 186 9.51 -1.49 -13.27
N ASN A 187 9.39 -0.30 -12.68
CA ASN A 187 10.40 0.74 -12.72
C ASN A 187 10.66 1.30 -11.30
N PRO A 188 11.51 0.62 -10.51
CA PRO A 188 11.70 0.94 -9.09
C PRO A 188 12.23 2.35 -8.82
N ALA A 189 12.76 3.06 -9.82
CA ALA A 189 13.21 4.44 -9.69
C ALA A 189 12.07 5.48 -9.66
N LEU A 190 10.84 5.10 -10.03
CA LEU A 190 9.68 5.98 -9.94
C LEU A 190 9.32 6.26 -8.48
N HIS A 191 8.99 7.51 -8.17
CA HIS A 191 8.45 7.95 -6.88
C HIS A 191 9.34 7.62 -5.67
N LEU A 192 10.67 7.63 -5.85
CA LEU A 192 11.61 7.37 -4.76
C LEU A 192 11.52 8.45 -3.69
N LYS A 193 11.27 8.01 -2.45
CA LYS A 193 11.12 8.87 -1.27
C LYS A 193 9.98 9.89 -1.41
N GLU A 194 8.96 9.52 -2.18
CA GLU A 194 7.75 10.32 -2.33
C GLU A 194 6.59 9.76 -1.50
N ASN A 195 5.69 10.68 -1.12
CA ASN A 195 4.46 10.38 -0.41
C ASN A 195 3.28 10.89 -1.22
N ILE A 196 2.73 9.99 -2.03
CA ILE A 196 1.82 10.34 -3.13
C ILE A 196 0.36 10.08 -2.74
N GLY A 197 -0.51 11.04 -3.02
CA GLY A 197 -1.95 10.85 -3.07
C GLY A 197 -2.34 10.16 -4.38
N ILE A 198 -3.37 9.30 -4.33
CA ILE A 198 -3.88 8.61 -5.52
C ILE A 198 -5.40 8.77 -5.55
N ASN A 199 -5.93 9.51 -6.51
CA ASN A 199 -7.37 9.74 -6.66
C ASN A 199 -7.82 9.54 -8.11
N LYS A 200 -9.11 9.27 -8.32
CA LYS A 200 -9.72 9.29 -9.64
C LYS A 200 -9.90 10.75 -10.10
N PRO A 201 -9.54 11.11 -11.35
CA PRO A 201 -9.79 12.45 -11.89
C PRO A 201 -11.29 12.77 -11.97
N ASN A 202 -11.65 14.05 -11.87
CA ASN A 202 -13.04 14.54 -11.98
C ASN A 202 -13.99 13.91 -10.94
N THR A 203 -13.50 13.74 -9.71
CA THR A 203 -14.29 13.20 -8.59
C THR A 203 -14.35 14.13 -7.38
N ASP A 204 -14.35 15.43 -7.62
CA ASP A 204 -14.28 16.51 -6.64
C ASP A 204 -15.67 16.80 -6.02
N PHE A 205 -16.27 15.78 -5.43
CA PHE A 205 -17.58 15.85 -4.75
C PHE A 205 -17.45 16.19 -3.25
N ASP A 206 -18.58 16.52 -2.62
CA ASP A 206 -18.65 16.73 -1.16
C ASP A 206 -18.39 15.44 -0.35
N LYS A 207 -18.58 14.26 -0.96
CA LYS A 207 -18.34 12.92 -0.39
C LYS A 207 -18.18 11.88 -1.52
N PRO A 208 -17.60 10.69 -1.25
CA PRO A 208 -17.50 9.62 -2.24
C PRO A 208 -18.87 9.22 -2.80
N ARG A 209 -18.92 8.73 -4.06
CA ARG A 209 -20.20 8.47 -4.75
C ARG A 209 -20.94 7.20 -4.29
N TRP A 210 -20.27 6.33 -3.54
CA TRP A 210 -20.82 5.04 -3.13
C TRP A 210 -21.76 5.17 -1.92
N LYS A 211 -22.70 4.23 -1.85
CA LYS A 211 -23.64 3.97 -0.75
C LYS A 211 -23.50 2.50 -0.36
#